data_AF-A0A350G253-F1
#
_entry.id   AF-A0A350G253-F1
#
_cell.length_a   1.000
_cell.length_b   1.000
_cell.length_c   1.000
_cell.angle_alpha   90.00
_cell.angle_beta   90.00
_cell.angle_gamma   90.00
#
_symmetry.space_group_name_H-M   'P 1'
#
loop_
_entity.id
_entity.type
_entity.pdbx_description
1 polymer ?
#
loop_
_entity_poly.entity_id
_entity_poly.type
_entity_poly.pdbx_seq_one_letter_code
_entity_poly.pdbx_strand_id
1 'polypeptide(L)' 'MTDLITDLIDQIGPGHMASTAYDVAWVARLGKIDWDLSSKALSWLIENQLPDGSWGALAPIYYHDRVICTLSAMIALA' A
#
# COMPACT_ATOMS: atom_id res chain seq x y z
N MET A 1 -2.88 1.87 -30.75
CA MET A 1 -1.61 2.06 -30.02
C MET A 1 -1.37 3.54 -29.77
N THR A 2 -1.50 4.39 -30.78
CA THR A 2 -1.47 5.85 -30.63
C THR A 2 -2.56 6.36 -29.68
N ASP A 3 -3.78 5.83 -29.79
CA ASP A 3 -4.91 6.24 -28.93
C ASP A 3 -4.65 5.96 -27.44
N LEU A 4 -4.13 4.77 -27.11
CA LEU A 4 -3.76 4.42 -25.73
C LEU A 4 -2.70 5.35 -25.14
N ILE A 5 -1.71 5.77 -25.93
CA ILE A 5 -0.68 6.69 -25.46
C ILE A 5 -1.28 8.06 -25.17
N THR A 6 -2.16 8.54 -26.04
CA THR A 6 -2.88 9.81 -25.83
C THR A 6 -3.75 9.74 -24.57
N ASP A 7 -4.50 8.65 -24.39
CA ASP A 7 -5.32 8.43 -23.19
C ASP A 7 -4.49 8.43 -21.90
N LEU A 8 -3.29 7.83 -21.92
CA LEU A 8 -2.38 7.83 -20.77
C LEU A 8 -1.80 9.22 -20.49
N ILE A 9 -1.53 10.01 -21.53
CA ILE A 9 -1.08 11.41 -21.38
C ILE A 9 -2.18 12.27 -20.76
N ASP A 10 -3.43 12.08 -21.20
CA ASP A 10 -4.58 12.81 -20.66
C ASP A 10 -4.88 12.43 -19.20
N GLN A 11 -4.46 11.24 -18.77
CA GLN A 11 -4.55 10.78 -17.38
C GLN A 11 -3.38 11.22 -16.49
N ILE A 12 -2.38 11.95 -17.02
CA ILE A 12 -1.28 12.46 -16.20
C ILE A 12 -1.83 13.39 -15.11
N GLY A 13 -1.49 13.08 -13.86
CA GLY A 13 -1.92 13.81 -12.67
C GLY A 13 -0.84 13.80 -11.59
N PRO A 14 -1.19 13.84 -10.30
CA PRO A 14 -0.21 13.93 -9.21
C PRO A 14 0.76 12.74 -9.13
N GLY A 15 0.41 11.61 -9.77
CA GLY A 15 1.27 10.45 -9.92
C GLY A 15 0.42 9.17 -10.01
N HIS A 16 0.91 8.20 -10.78
CA HIS A 16 0.36 6.85 -10.81
C HIS A 16 1.38 5.91 -10.18
N MET A 17 1.26 5.69 -8.88
CA MET A 17 2.13 4.81 -8.11
C MET A 17 1.31 3.78 -7.36
N ALA A 18 1.86 2.57 -7.24
CA ALA A 18 1.27 1.54 -6.40
C ALA A 18 1.31 1.96 -4.92
N SER A 19 0.32 1.53 -4.15
CA SER A 19 0.35 1.70 -2.70
C SER A 19 1.44 0.83 -2.06
N THR A 20 2.07 1.35 -1.02
CA THR A 20 3.16 0.71 -0.29
C THR A 20 2.70 0.32 1.11
N ALA A 21 2.63 -0.99 1.39
CA ALA A 21 2.12 -1.48 2.67
C ALA A 21 2.89 -0.93 3.89
N TYR A 22 4.19 -0.67 3.73
CA TYR A 22 5.01 -0.02 4.76
C TYR A 22 4.48 1.37 5.15
N ASP A 23 4.21 2.24 4.18
CA ASP A 23 3.73 3.60 4.44
C ASP A 23 2.28 3.60 4.92
N VAL A 24 1.44 2.74 4.35
CA VAL A 24 0.05 2.56 4.81
C VAL A 24 0.03 2.10 6.28
N ALA A 25 0.92 1.20 6.69
CA ALA A 25 1.03 0.80 8.09
C ALA A 25 1.48 1.91 9.04
N TRP A 26 2.29 2.86 8.57
CA TRP A 26 2.56 4.08 9.34
C TRP A 26 1.33 4.95 9.50
N VAL A 27 0.57 5.16 8.43
CA VAL A 27 -0.68 5.92 8.44
C VAL A 27 -1.73 5.26 9.36
N ALA A 28 -1.84 3.94 9.32
CA ALA A 28 -2.74 3.16 10.17
C ALA A 28 -2.52 3.43 11.67
N ARG A 29 -1.30 3.78 12.08
CA ARG A 29 -0.96 4.06 13.48
C ARG A 29 -1.28 5.49 13.94
N LEU A 30 -1.82 6.33 13.07
CA LEU A 30 -2.15 7.72 13.38
C LEU A 30 -3.52 7.90 14.07
N GLY A 31 -4.14 6.84 14.60
CA GLY A 31 -5.52 6.88 15.11
C GLY A 31 -5.81 7.90 16.22
N LYS A 32 -4.78 8.37 16.96
CA LYS A 32 -4.93 9.47 17.94
C LYS A 32 -4.94 10.87 17.32
N ILE A 33 -4.45 10.99 16.09
CA ILE A 33 -4.33 12.24 15.33
C ILE A 33 -5.48 12.33 14.33
N ASP A 34 -5.71 11.26 13.56
CA ASP A 34 -6.78 11.14 12.58
C ASP A 34 -7.29 9.71 12.54
N TRP A 35 -8.45 9.50 13.16
CA TRP A 35 -9.10 8.19 13.20
C TRP A 35 -9.65 7.76 11.83
N ASP A 36 -10.21 8.69 11.04
CA ASP A 36 -10.80 8.34 9.75
C ASP A 36 -9.72 7.85 8.79
N LEU A 37 -8.60 8.56 8.71
CA LEU A 37 -7.45 8.16 7.90
C LEU A 37 -6.83 6.84 8.40
N SER A 38 -6.64 6.72 9.72
CA SER A 38 -6.12 5.51 10.35
C SER A 38 -7.00 4.29 10.06
N SER A 39 -8.32 4.43 10.21
CA SER A 39 -9.26 3.34 9.97
C SER A 39 -9.24 2.85 8.52
N LYS A 40 -9.16 3.76 7.54
CA LYS A 40 -9.02 3.42 6.12
C LYS A 40 -7.72 2.67 5.83
N ALA A 41 -6.62 3.10 6.44
CA ALA A 41 -5.34 2.43 6.30
C ALA A 41 -5.34 1.02 6.95
N LEU A 42 -5.99 0.86 8.11
CA LEU A 42 -6.18 -0.45 8.75
C LEU A 42 -7.00 -1.39 7.87
N SER A 43 -8.13 -0.93 7.32
CA SER A 43 -8.93 -1.71 6.37
C SER A 43 -8.13 -2.13 5.15
N TRP A 44 -7.35 -1.20 4.58
CA TRP A 44 -6.50 -1.50 3.43
C TRP A 44 -5.48 -2.60 3.76
N LEU A 45 -4.84 -2.57 4.93
CA LEU A 45 -3.92 -3.63 5.34
C LEU A 45 -4.61 -5.00 5.42
N ILE A 46 -5.80 -5.07 6.02
CA ILE A 46 -6.58 -6.31 6.14
C ILE A 46 -6.91 -6.88 4.75
N GLU A 47 -7.30 -6.03 3.81
CA GLU A 47 -7.73 -6.43 2.47
C GLU A 47 -6.57 -6.80 1.53
N ASN A 48 -5.35 -6.33 1.82
CA ASN A 48 -4.19 -6.45 0.92
C ASN A 48 -3.08 -7.37 1.45
N GLN A 49 -3.38 -8.24 2.44
CA GLN A 49 -2.48 -9.33 2.80
C GLN A 49 -2.32 -10.29 1.61
N LEU A 50 -1.08 -10.69 1.32
CA LEU A 50 -0.80 -11.66 0.26
C LEU A 50 -1.18 -13.08 0.69
N PRO A 51 -1.40 -14.03 -0.26
CA PRO A 51 -1.78 -15.39 0.08
C PRO A 51 -0.78 -16.16 0.95
N ASP A 52 0.49 -15.74 0.95
CA ASP A 52 1.56 -16.30 1.80
C ASP A 52 1.60 -15.68 3.21
N GLY A 53 0.67 -14.78 3.52
CA GLY A 53 0.57 -14.06 4.79
C GLY A 53 1.45 -12.80 4.88
N SER A 54 2.25 -12.50 3.87
CA SER A 54 3.12 -11.32 3.85
C SER A 54 2.40 -10.07 3.30
N TRP A 55 3.04 -8.91 3.46
CA TRP A 55 2.73 -7.68 2.73
C TRP A 55 3.95 -7.24 1.92
N GLY A 56 3.71 -6.50 0.85
CA GLY A 56 4.74 -5.96 -0.04
C GLY A 56 4.30 -6.00 -1.51
N ALA A 57 5.23 -5.76 -2.42
CA ALA A 57 4.97 -5.85 -3.85
C ALA A 57 4.68 -7.29 -4.29
N LEU A 58 3.71 -7.44 -5.20
CA LEU A 58 3.41 -8.72 -5.85
C LEU A 58 4.59 -9.20 -6.70
N ALA A 59 5.23 -8.28 -7.44
CA ALA A 59 6.39 -8.56 -8.26
C ALA A 59 7.26 -7.30 -8.48
N PRO A 60 8.59 -7.44 -8.66
CA PRO A 60 9.36 -8.67 -8.42
C PRO A 60 9.37 -9.02 -6.92
N ILE A 61 9.56 -10.30 -6.60
CA ILE A 61 9.69 -10.73 -5.21
C ILE A 61 11.05 -10.25 -4.67
N TYR A 62 11.00 -9.42 -3.62
CA TYR A 62 12.19 -8.89 -2.96
C TYR A 62 12.06 -9.06 -1.44
N TYR A 63 12.94 -9.86 -0.84
CA TYR A 63 12.79 -10.26 0.56
C TYR A 63 12.86 -9.10 1.55
N HIS A 64 13.67 -8.07 1.28
CA HIS A 64 13.71 -6.90 2.16
C HIS A 64 12.38 -6.14 2.17
N ASP A 65 11.73 -6.02 1.01
CA ASP A 65 10.37 -5.46 0.90
C ASP A 65 9.36 -6.31 1.68
N ARG A 66 9.36 -7.63 1.46
CA ARG A 66 8.44 -8.53 2.17
C ARG A 66 8.62 -8.45 3.68
N VAL A 67 9.84 -8.50 4.18
CA VAL A 67 10.11 -8.46 5.62
C VAL A 67 9.67 -7.13 6.24
N ILE A 68 10.06 -5.99 5.63
CA ILE A 68 9.76 -4.68 6.23
C ILE A 68 8.26 -4.35 6.15
N CYS A 69 7.61 -4.63 5.03
CA CYS A 69 6.17 -4.41 4.86
C CYS A 69 5.36 -5.29 5.80
N THR A 70 5.71 -6.59 5.89
CA THR A 70 4.99 -7.53 6.76
C THR A 70 5.13 -7.14 8.23
N LEU A 71 6.34 -6.84 8.70
CA LEU A 71 6.55 -6.44 10.09
C LEU A 71 5.78 -5.16 10.42
N SER A 72 5.82 -4.16 9.54
CA SER A 72 5.07 -2.91 9.74
C SER A 72 3.57 -3.14 9.79
N ALA A 73 3.02 -3.97 8.89
CA ALA A 73 1.59 -4.31 8.88
C ALA A 73 1.17 -5.04 10.16
N MET A 74 1.95 -6.03 10.61
CA MET A 74 1.69 -6.75 11.87
C MET A 74 1.68 -5.80 13.07
N ILE A 75 2.62 -4.85 13.15
CA ILE A 75 2.67 -3.86 14.23
C ILE A 75 1.45 -2.94 14.20
N ALA A 76 0.95 -2.59 13.01
CA ALA A 76 -0.22 -1.74 12.88
C ALA A 76 -1.54 -2.45 13.24
N LEU A 77 -1.62 -3.78 13.04
CA LEU A 77 -2.82 -4.58 13.28
C LEU A 77 -2.91 -5.21 14.68
N ALA A 78 -1.82 -5.17 15.46
CA ALA A 78 -1.74 -5.71 16.83
C ALA A 78 -2.40 -4.79 17.87
#